data_AF-A0A817AY41-F1
#
_entry.id   AF-A0A817AY41-F1
#
_cell.length_a   1.000
_cell.length_b   1.000
_cell.length_c   1.000
_cell.angle_alpha   90.00
_cell.angle_beta   90.00
_cell.angle_gamma   90.00
#
_symmetry.space_group_name_H-M   'P 1'
#
loop_
_entity.id
_entity.type
_entity.pdbx_description
1 polymer ?
#
loop_
_entity_poly.entity_id
_entity_poly.type
_entity_poly.pdbx_seq_one_letter_code
_entity_poly.pdbx_strand_id
1 'polypeptide(L)'
;MINDDQLQICLYHPHQNQSHRYTRQIIRINNKTTCREVLIHYIPEPNTARLVETCLGFEREIPPGDCLFDVITRNQAIEEFKIVVRRVHGTLTVLCSY
;
A
#
# COMPACT_ATOMS: atom_id res chain seq x y z
N MET A 1 13.17 -17.39 18.15
CA MET A 1 11.93 -17.49 17.36
C MET A 1 11.81 -16.20 16.58
N ILE A 2 12.18 -16.21 15.30
CA ILE A 2 12.01 -15.07 14.40
C ILE A 2 10.53 -15.12 13.98
N ASN A 3 9.79 -14.03 14.18
CA ASN A 3 8.42 -13.90 13.67
C ASN A 3 8.50 -13.72 12.15
N ASP A 4 8.50 -14.82 11.39
CA ASP A 4 8.53 -14.82 9.92
C ASP A 4 7.22 -14.29 9.27
N ASP A 5 6.20 -13.99 10.07
CA ASP A 5 4.89 -13.53 9.58
C ASP A 5 4.77 -12.00 9.46
N GLN A 6 5.87 -11.24 9.41
CA GLN A 6 5.83 -9.78 9.31
C GLN A 6 6.58 -9.25 8.08
N LEU A 7 5.96 -8.30 7.38
CA LEU A 7 6.58 -7.54 6.29
C LEU A 7 6.70 -6.07 6.66
N GLN A 8 7.82 -5.47 6.30
CA GLN A 8 8.00 -4.02 6.34
C GLN A 8 7.72 -3.45 4.96
N ILE A 9 6.79 -2.50 4.89
CA ILE A 9 6.44 -1.83 3.63
C ILE A 9 6.53 -0.32 3.79
N CYS A 10 6.84 0.38 2.70
CA CYS A 10 7.01 1.82 2.71
C CYS A 10 5.75 2.50 2.15
N LEU A 11 5.15 3.35 2.96
CA LEU A 11 4.11 4.31 2.55
C LEU A 11 4.76 5.64 2.17
N TYR A 12 4.48 6.13 0.97
CA TYR A 12 4.93 7.43 0.50
C TYR A 12 3.76 8.41 0.42
N HIS A 13 3.69 9.35 1.35
CA HIS A 13 2.67 10.39 1.35
C HIS A 13 3.16 11.63 0.58
N PRO A 14 2.42 12.13 -0.42
CA PRO A 14 2.74 13.41 -1.03
C PRO A 14 2.48 14.54 -0.03
N HIS A 15 3.48 15.41 0.19
CA HIS A 15 3.28 16.59 1.02
C HIS A 15 2.33 17.56 0.31
N GLN A 16 1.22 17.96 0.95
CA GLN A 16 0.13 18.72 0.32
C GLN A 16 0.51 20.12 -0.23
N ASN A 17 1.77 20.56 -0.12
CA ASN A 17 2.20 21.90 -0.53
C ASN A 17 3.62 22.00 -1.12
N GLN A 18 4.30 20.89 -1.44
CA GLN A 18 5.61 20.95 -2.11
C GLN A 18 5.75 19.80 -3.11
N SER A 19 5.87 20.14 -4.39
CA SER A 19 5.69 19.23 -5.53
C SER A 19 6.62 18.02 -5.58
N HIS A 20 7.69 17.94 -4.76
CA HIS A 20 8.72 16.90 -4.88
C HIS A 20 9.18 16.27 -3.55
N ARG A 21 8.49 16.51 -2.42
CA ARG A 21 8.82 15.89 -1.13
C ARG A 21 7.75 14.88 -0.72
N TYR A 22 8.12 13.61 -0.73
CA TYR A 22 7.31 12.54 -0.16
C TYR A 22 7.77 12.27 1.27
N THR A 23 6.83 12.15 2.20
CA THR A 23 7.13 11.61 3.53
C THR A 23 7.10 10.09 3.43
N ARG A 24 8.24 9.46 3.69
CA ARG A 24 8.36 8.00 3.79
C ARG A 24 8.02 7.55 5.21
N GLN A 25 7.01 6.70 5.33
CA GLN A 25 6.66 6.02 6.57
C GLN A 25 6.89 4.51 6.38
N ILE A 26 7.63 3.88 7.30
CA ILE A 26 7.77 2.43 7.32
C ILE A 26 6.63 1.88 8.19
N ILE A 27 5.86 0.94 7.65
CA ILE A 27 4.84 0.22 8.41
C ILE A 27 5.16 -1.27 8.43
N ARG A 28 4.77 -1.91 9.53
CA ARG A 28 4.84 -3.36 9.68
C ARG A 28 3.45 -3.92 9.50
N ILE A 29 3.32 -4.87 8.59
CA ILE A 29 2.10 -5.65 8.38
C ILE A 29 2.39 -7.11 8.68
N ASN A 30 1.36 -7.89 8.97
CA ASN A 30 1.46 -9.34 9.14
C ASN A 30 0.46 -10.08 8.24
N ASN A 31 0.52 -11.41 8.25
CA ASN A 31 -0.38 -12.31 7.51
C ASN A 31 -1.88 -12.22 7.89
N LYS A 32 -2.26 -11.35 8.83
CA LYS A 32 -3.66 -11.05 9.19
C LYS A 32 -4.06 -9.61 8.86
N THR A 33 -3.11 -8.78 8.44
CA THR A 33 -3.35 -7.36 8.20
C THR A 33 -4.08 -7.17 6.89
N THR A 34 -5.34 -6.76 6.99
CA THR A 34 -6.20 -6.49 5.84
C THR A 34 -5.87 -5.14 5.19
N CYS A 35 -6.21 -5.02 3.92
CA CYS A 35 -6.12 -3.77 3.17
C CYS A 35 -6.89 -2.63 3.87
N ARG A 36 -8.06 -2.93 4.43
CA ARG A 36 -8.88 -1.95 5.17
C ARG A 36 -8.20 -1.44 6.44
N GLU A 37 -7.57 -2.31 7.22
CA GLU A 37 -6.83 -1.90 8.41
C GLU A 37 -5.69 -0.94 8.05
N VAL A 38 -4.95 -1.23 6.97
CA VAL A 38 -3.89 -0.33 6.48
C VAL A 38 -4.45 1.03 6.08
N LEU A 39 -5.59 1.06 5.37
CA LEU A 39 -6.25 2.32 5.03
C LEU A 39 -6.66 3.10 6.28
N ILE A 40 -7.33 2.45 7.25
CA ILE A 40 -7.83 3.09 8.48
C ILE A 40 -6.69 3.68 9.30
N HIS A 41 -5.58 2.97 9.44
CA HIS A 41 -4.49 3.38 10.32
C HIS A 41 -3.59 4.46 9.72
N TYR A 42 -3.39 4.45 8.40
CA TYR A 42 -2.34 5.26 7.78
C TYR A 42 -2.84 6.28 6.75
N ILE A 43 -4.09 6.15 6.29
CA ILE A 43 -4.64 7.02 5.26
C ILE A 43 -5.70 7.94 5.86
N PRO A 44 -5.50 9.27 5.82
CA PRO A 44 -6.56 10.22 6.11
C PRO A 44 -7.78 9.97 5.24
N GLU A 45 -8.98 10.01 5.85
CA GLU A 45 -10.27 9.77 5.18
C GLU A 45 -10.33 8.41 4.44
N PRO A 46 -10.17 7.28 5.16
CA PRO A 46 -9.98 5.96 4.55
C PRO A 46 -11.15 5.51 3.68
N ASN A 47 -12.36 6.00 3.93
CA ASN A 47 -13.56 5.69 3.13
C ASN A 47 -13.52 6.31 1.73
N THR A 48 -12.61 7.27 1.50
CA THR A 48 -12.40 7.91 0.20
C THR A 48 -11.19 7.35 -0.55
N ALA A 49 -10.58 6.28 -0.01
CA ALA A 49 -9.36 5.69 -0.52
C ALA A 49 -9.52 4.21 -0.81
N ARG A 50 -8.78 3.71 -1.80
CA ARG A 50 -8.72 2.29 -2.18
C ARG A 50 -7.29 1.89 -2.52
N LEU A 51 -6.96 0.63 -2.27
CA LEU A 51 -5.69 0.04 -2.69
C LEU A 51 -5.82 -0.54 -4.09
N VAL A 52 -4.81 -0.28 -4.91
CA VAL A 52 -4.73 -0.71 -6.30
C VAL A 52 -3.37 -1.39 -6.47
N GLU A 53 -3.35 -2.62 -6.95
CA GLU A 53 -2.11 -3.23 -7.45
C GLU A 53 -1.87 -2.78 -8.90
N THR A 54 -0.62 -2.47 -9.21
CA THR A 54 -0.18 -2.11 -10.55
C THR A 54 0.93 -3.06 -10.96
N CYS A 55 0.80 -3.69 -12.12
CA CYS A 55 1.74 -4.66 -12.65
C CYS A 55 1.81 -4.55 -14.17
N LEU A 56 2.99 -4.30 -14.75
CA LEU A 56 3.22 -4.23 -16.20
C LEU A 56 2.22 -3.31 -16.95
N GLY A 57 1.85 -2.18 -16.34
CA GLY A 57 0.88 -1.23 -16.90
C GLY A 57 -0.60 -1.59 -16.70
N PHE A 58 -0.91 -2.73 -16.07
CA PHE A 58 -2.26 -3.09 -15.66
C PHE A 58 -2.52 -2.64 -14.22
N GLU A 59 -3.72 -2.13 -13.98
CA GLU A 59 -4.17 -1.75 -12.65
C GLU A 59 -5.37 -2.58 -12.24
N ARG A 60 -5.37 -3.06 -10.99
CA ARG A 60 -6.49 -3.79 -10.40
C ARG A 60 -6.73 -3.31 -8.98
N GLU A 61 -8.00 -3.07 -8.65
CA GLU A 61 -8.39 -2.76 -7.28
C GLU A 61 -8.24 -3.99 -6.39
N ILE A 62 -7.62 -3.79 -5.23
CA ILE A 62 -7.48 -4.80 -4.19
C ILE A 62 -8.68 -4.67 -3.24
N PRO A 63 -9.49 -5.73 -3.07
CA PRO A 63 -10.61 -5.69 -2.14
C PRO A 63 -10.17 -5.33 -0.71
N PRO A 64 -10.95 -4.51 0.01
CA PRO A 64 -10.57 -4.05 1.35
C PRO A 64 -10.46 -5.19 2.39
N GLY A 65 -11.11 -6.33 2.15
CA GLY A 65 -11.04 -7.51 3.00
C GLY A 65 -9.82 -8.40 2.75
N ASP A 66 -9.08 -8.18 1.66
CA ASP A 66 -7.93 -9.01 1.32
C ASP A 66 -6.75 -8.74 2.26
N CYS A 67 -5.99 -9.81 2.55
CA CYS A 67 -4.76 -9.72 3.32
C CYS A 67 -3.66 -9.05 2.49
N LEU A 68 -3.14 -7.92 2.97
CA LEU A 68 -2.12 -7.16 2.22
C LEU A 68 -0.79 -7.93 2.14
N PHE A 69 -0.47 -8.72 3.17
CA PHE A 69 0.72 -9.57 3.19
C PHE A 69 0.70 -10.55 2.01
N ASP A 70 -0.41 -11.26 1.81
CA ASP A 70 -0.57 -12.24 0.73
C ASP A 70 -0.52 -11.57 -0.65
N VAL A 71 -1.10 -10.38 -0.77
CA VAL A 71 -1.08 -9.58 -2.01
C VAL A 71 0.35 -9.19 -2.40
N ILE A 72 1.19 -8.89 -1.42
CA ILE A 72 2.59 -8.51 -1.65
C ILE A 72 3.44 -9.74 -1.94
N THR A 73 3.36 -10.77 -1.10
CA THR A 73 4.21 -11.97 -1.25
C THR A 73 3.92 -12.73 -2.55
N ARG A 74 2.66 -12.79 -3.01
CA ARG A 74 2.31 -13.45 -4.27
C ARG A 74 2.90 -12.75 -5.50
N ASN A 75 3.17 -11.45 -5.40
CA ASN A 75 3.60 -10.61 -6.50
C ASN A 75 5.06 -10.13 -6.35
N GLN A 76 5.76 -10.51 -5.28
CA GLN A 76 7.11 -10.00 -4.95
C GLN A 76 8.17 -10.27 -6.03
N ALA A 77 7.98 -11.31 -6.85
CA ALA A 77 8.89 -11.67 -7.93
C ALA A 77 8.69 -10.80 -9.20
N ILE A 78 7.66 -9.95 -9.23
CA ILE A 78 7.34 -9.11 -10.37
C ILE A 78 8.04 -7.75 -10.17
N GLU A 79 9.04 -7.48 -11.01
CA GLU A 79 9.91 -6.31 -10.90
C GLU A 79 9.16 -4.96 -10.92
N GLU A 80 8.05 -4.88 -11.66
CA GLU A 80 7.24 -3.67 -11.78
C GLU A 80 6.00 -3.65 -10.87
N PHE A 81 5.87 -4.60 -9.94
CA PHE A 81 4.73 -4.65 -9.04
C PHE A 81 4.78 -3.51 -8.01
N LYS A 82 3.67 -2.78 -7.89
CA LYS A 82 3.48 -1.73 -6.89
C LYS A 82 2.07 -1.79 -6.36
N ILE A 83 1.90 -1.34 -5.12
CA ILE A 83 0.59 -1.06 -4.57
C ILE A 83 0.44 0.46 -4.50
N VAL A 84 -0.74 0.98 -4.79
CA VAL A 84 -1.01 2.40 -4.81
C VAL A 84 -2.31 2.66 -4.07
N VAL A 85 -2.31 3.63 -3.19
CA VAL A 85 -3.54 4.18 -2.61
C VAL A 85 -4.07 5.25 -3.56
N ARG A 86 -5.25 5.00 -4.13
CA ARG A 86 -5.97 5.94 -4.97
C ARG A 86 -7.12 6.55 -4.18
N ARG A 87 -7.22 7.87 -4.13
CA ARG A 87 -8.36 8.57 -3.53
C ARG A 87 -9.37 8.99 -4.58
N VAL A 88 -10.63 9.13 -4.17
CA VAL A 88 -11.75 9.54 -5.04
C VAL A 88 -11.57 10.97 -5.58
N HIS A 89 -10.89 11.87 -4.84
CA HIS A 89 -10.69 13.28 -5.20
C HIS A 89 -9.22 13.75 -5.12
N GLY A 90 -8.29 13.00 -5.73
CA GLY A 90 -6.87 13.38 -5.85
C GLY A 90 -5.89 12.21 -5.77
N THR A 91 -4.69 12.37 -6.34
CA THR A 91 -3.63 11.34 -6.44
C THR A 91 -2.51 11.64 -5.42
N LEU A 92 -1.64 10.75 -4.92
CA LEU A 92 -1.26 9.35 -5.17
C LEU A 92 -0.40 8.96 -3.93
N THR A 93 -0.75 7.95 -3.12
CA THR A 93 0.20 7.41 -2.10
C THR A 93 0.73 6.10 -2.65
N VAL A 94 2.03 5.98 -2.86
CA VAL A 94 2.65 4.73 -3.34
C VAL A 94 2.98 3.85 -2.14
N LEU A 95 2.61 2.59 -2.23
CA LEU A 95 3.02 1.49 -1.37
C LEU A 95 4.00 0.62 -2.16
N CYS A 96 5.31 0.81 -1.94
CA CYS A 96 6.31 -0.12 -2.47
C CYS A 96 6.81 -1.04 -1.34
N SER A 97 6.90 -2.33 -1.63
CA SER A 97 7.81 -3.26 -0.94
C SER A 97 9.02 -3.50 -1.84
N TYR A 98 10.20 -3.61 -1.22
CA TYR A 98 11.41 -4.13 -1.85
C TYR A 98 11.48 -5.65 -1.65
#